data_AF-A0A3M1G5A2-F1
#
_entry.id   AF-A0A3M1G5A2-F1
#
_cell.length_a   1.000
_cell.length_b   1.000
_cell.length_c   1.000
_cell.angle_alpha   90.00
_cell.angle_beta   90.00
_cell.angle_gamma   90.00
#
_symmetry.space_group_name_H-M   'P 1'
#
loop_
_entity.id
_entity.type
_entity.pdbx_description
1 polymer ?
#
loop_
_entity_poly.entity_id
_entity_poly.type
_entity_poly.pdbx_seq_one_letter_code
_entity_poly.pdbx_strand_id
1 'polypeptide(L)'
;MEEERKDTQQEQHEEGAFVDAKLLGDALIELNITRRNVQVFPKDHPTVQYSLQRAYEHLKTLFEIRPVITLAITEDNFIIDDQYIDPKNPVFKEYASYLHDLGISSITFRTGVDKDELYTFHFLTTQK
;
A
#
# COMPACT_ATOMS: atom_id res chain seq x y z
N MET A 1 -24.42 46.32 -0.90
CA MET A 1 -24.82 44.97 -0.47
C MET A 1 -23.90 44.03 -1.21
N GLU A 2 -22.89 43.56 -0.49
CA GLU A 2 -21.85 42.64 -0.97
C GLU A 2 -22.48 41.27 -1.27
N GLU A 3 -22.24 40.78 -2.48
CA GLU A 3 -22.44 39.38 -2.83
C GLU A 3 -21.07 38.89 -3.35
N GLU A 4 -20.17 38.62 -2.40
CA GLU A 4 -18.88 38.02 -2.71
C GLU A 4 -18.95 36.49 -2.61
N ARG A 5 -18.90 35.88 -3.79
CA ARG A 5 -18.03 34.75 -4.15
C ARG A 5 -18.05 33.55 -3.19
N LYS A 6 -18.93 32.59 -3.48
CA LYS A 6 -18.62 31.17 -3.30
C LYS A 6 -18.57 30.58 -4.71
N ASP A 7 -17.40 30.13 -5.14
CA ASP A 7 -17.19 29.14 -6.21
C ASP A 7 -15.72 29.19 -6.64
N THR A 8 -14.82 28.49 -5.92
CA THR A 8 -13.53 27.94 -6.45
C THR A 8 -12.67 27.29 -5.34
N GLN A 9 -13.18 26.30 -4.59
CA GLN A 9 -12.29 25.50 -3.71
C GLN A 9 -12.53 23.99 -3.68
N GLN A 10 -13.51 23.44 -4.41
CA GLN A 10 -13.81 22.00 -4.36
C GLN A 10 -13.18 21.14 -5.47
N GLU A 11 -12.72 21.71 -6.59
CA GLU A 11 -12.27 20.90 -7.74
C GLU A 11 -10.79 20.47 -7.69
N GLN A 12 -9.96 21.01 -6.78
CA GLN A 12 -8.51 20.73 -6.77
C GLN A 12 -8.06 19.66 -5.75
N HIS A 13 -8.94 19.20 -4.86
CA HIS A 13 -8.59 18.15 -3.87
C HIS A 13 -8.94 16.72 -4.32
N GLU A 14 -9.85 16.55 -5.28
CA GLU A 14 -10.36 15.22 -5.66
C GLU A 14 -9.46 14.48 -6.66
N GLU A 15 -8.80 15.19 -7.59
CA GLU A 15 -7.93 14.56 -8.59
C GLU A 15 -6.67 13.92 -7.97
N GLY A 16 -6.06 14.57 -6.98
CA GLY A 16 -4.88 14.04 -6.27
C GLY A 16 -5.20 12.82 -5.41
N ALA A 17 -6.35 12.83 -4.73
CA ALA A 17 -6.80 11.73 -3.88
C ALA A 17 -7.15 10.47 -4.69
N PHE A 18 -7.74 10.63 -5.87
CA PHE A 18 -8.07 9.50 -6.75
C PHE A 18 -6.82 8.85 -7.35
N VAL A 19 -5.81 9.65 -7.72
CA VAL A 19 -4.51 9.14 -8.22
C VAL A 19 -3.75 8.40 -7.13
N ASP A 20 -3.72 8.92 -5.89
CA ASP A 20 -3.11 8.25 -4.73
C ASP A 20 -3.80 6.90 -4.45
N ALA A 21 -5.12 6.86 -4.40
CA ALA A 21 -5.88 5.62 -4.12
C ALA A 21 -5.60 4.50 -5.13
N LYS A 22 -5.49 4.82 -6.42
CA LYS A 22 -5.15 3.83 -7.44
C LYS A 22 -3.70 3.33 -7.31
N LEU A 23 -2.74 4.24 -7.17
CA LEU A 23 -1.33 3.88 -7.01
C LEU A 23 -1.10 3.05 -5.75
N LEU A 24 -1.78 3.39 -4.66
CA LEU A 24 -1.78 2.64 -3.41
C LEU A 24 -2.38 1.24 -3.60
N GLY A 25 -3.47 1.13 -4.33
CA GLY A 25 -4.04 -0.15 -4.71
C GLY A 25 -3.06 -1.03 -5.49
N ASP A 26 -2.40 -0.47 -6.51
CA ASP A 26 -1.39 -1.18 -7.30
C ASP A 26 -0.21 -1.63 -6.42
N ALA A 27 0.27 -0.77 -5.51
CA ALA A 27 1.31 -1.12 -4.54
C ALA A 27 0.89 -2.29 -3.63
N LEU A 28 -0.34 -2.25 -3.09
CA LEU A 28 -0.87 -3.31 -2.23
C LEU A 28 -1.01 -4.66 -2.95
N ILE A 29 -1.41 -4.65 -4.21
CA ILE A 29 -1.45 -5.86 -5.04
C ILE A 29 -0.05 -6.46 -5.16
N GLU A 30 0.94 -5.66 -5.56
CA GLU A 30 2.31 -6.14 -5.76
C GLU A 30 3.01 -6.56 -4.46
N LEU A 31 2.69 -5.91 -3.34
CA LEU A 31 3.12 -6.34 -2.01
C LEU A 31 2.55 -7.72 -1.65
N ASN A 32 1.26 -7.95 -1.87
CA ASN A 32 0.67 -9.27 -1.61
C ASN A 32 1.25 -10.36 -2.55
N ILE A 33 1.49 -10.03 -3.83
CA ILE A 33 2.19 -10.94 -4.76
C ILE A 33 3.60 -11.25 -4.23
N THR A 34 4.34 -10.24 -3.78
CA THR A 34 5.68 -10.40 -3.22
C THR A 34 5.68 -11.29 -1.99
N ARG A 35 4.73 -11.09 -1.06
CA ARG A 35 4.52 -11.96 0.10
C ARG A 35 4.42 -13.44 -0.30
N ARG A 36 3.54 -13.74 -1.26
CA ARG A 36 3.31 -15.10 -1.76
C ARG A 36 4.57 -15.68 -2.41
N ASN A 37 5.31 -14.88 -3.18
CA ASN A 37 6.53 -15.33 -3.83
C ASN A 37 7.66 -15.63 -2.83
N VAL A 38 7.86 -14.75 -1.84
CA VAL A 38 8.88 -14.92 -0.79
C VAL A 38 8.61 -16.15 0.07
N GLN A 39 7.34 -16.53 0.23
CA GLN A 39 6.97 -17.76 0.94
C GLN A 39 7.40 -19.04 0.20
N VAL A 40 7.48 -19.01 -1.13
CA VAL A 40 7.71 -20.21 -1.96
C VAL A 40 9.15 -20.28 -2.51
N PHE A 41 9.74 -19.13 -2.82
CA PHE A 41 11.00 -19.04 -3.53
C PHE A 41 12.07 -18.28 -2.73
N PRO A 42 13.36 -18.62 -2.91
CA PRO A 42 14.45 -17.88 -2.30
C PRO A 42 14.56 -16.47 -2.90
N LYS A 43 15.26 -15.57 -2.18
CA LYS A 43 15.47 -14.16 -2.55
C LYS A 43 15.88 -13.96 -4.00
N ASP A 44 16.84 -14.74 -4.49
CA ASP A 44 17.44 -14.54 -5.82
C ASP A 44 16.60 -15.10 -6.97
N HIS A 45 15.43 -15.68 -6.66
CA HIS A 45 14.54 -16.22 -7.69
C HIS A 45 13.95 -15.09 -8.54
N PRO A 46 13.91 -15.21 -9.89
CA PRO A 46 13.42 -14.15 -10.78
C PRO A 46 12.02 -13.64 -10.44
N THR A 47 11.12 -14.53 -10.02
CA THR A 47 9.74 -14.17 -9.63
C THR A 47 9.71 -13.26 -8.39
N VAL A 48 10.57 -13.50 -7.41
CA VAL A 48 10.68 -12.66 -6.19
C VAL A 48 11.24 -11.30 -6.56
N GLN A 49 12.33 -11.28 -7.33
CA GLN A 49 12.97 -10.04 -7.79
C GLN A 49 12.02 -9.18 -8.62
N TYR A 50 11.23 -9.79 -9.50
CA TYR A 50 10.26 -9.08 -10.34
C TYR A 50 9.14 -8.44 -9.53
N SER A 51 8.50 -9.19 -8.62
CA SER A 51 7.41 -8.62 -7.80
C SER A 51 7.92 -7.58 -6.81
N LEU A 52 9.11 -7.77 -6.22
CA LEU A 52 9.76 -6.77 -5.38
C LEU A 52 10.02 -5.46 -6.13
N GLN A 53 10.53 -5.56 -7.35
CA GLN A 53 10.80 -4.39 -8.18
C GLN A 53 9.52 -3.61 -8.46
N ARG A 54 8.42 -4.29 -8.80
CA ARG A 54 7.12 -3.65 -9.04
C ARG A 54 6.54 -2.99 -7.80
N ALA A 55 6.53 -3.71 -6.67
CA ALA A 55 6.07 -3.14 -5.39
C ALA A 55 6.88 -1.89 -5.01
N TYR A 56 8.21 -1.95 -5.17
CA TYR A 56 9.11 -0.83 -4.93
C TYR A 56 8.85 0.36 -5.88
N GLU A 57 8.61 0.11 -7.16
CA GLU A 57 8.31 1.17 -8.14
C GLU A 57 7.00 1.89 -7.80
N HIS A 58 5.93 1.16 -7.46
CA HIS A 58 4.66 1.78 -7.04
C HIS A 58 4.81 2.60 -5.76
N LEU A 59 5.53 2.06 -4.76
CA LEU A 59 5.83 2.80 -3.53
C LEU A 59 6.66 4.06 -3.80
N LYS A 60 7.65 3.97 -4.70
CA LYS A 60 8.47 5.12 -5.08
C LYS A 60 7.63 6.23 -5.70
N THR A 61 6.74 5.90 -6.63
CA THR A 61 5.81 6.86 -7.22
C THR A 61 4.85 7.45 -6.17
N LEU A 62 4.35 6.64 -5.25
CA LEU A 62 3.55 7.11 -4.12
C LEU A 62 4.30 8.11 -3.24
N PHE A 63 5.59 7.88 -2.97
CA PHE A 63 6.40 8.80 -2.15
C PHE A 63 6.67 10.16 -2.79
N GLU A 64 6.53 10.28 -4.12
CA GLU A 64 6.56 11.57 -4.81
C GLU A 64 5.35 12.44 -4.45
N ILE A 65 4.24 11.81 -4.05
CA ILE A 65 3.00 12.47 -3.64
C ILE A 65 2.95 12.61 -2.11
N ARG A 66 3.25 11.52 -1.38
CA ARG A 66 3.13 11.42 0.07
C ARG A 66 4.34 10.71 0.68
N PRO A 67 5.25 11.41 1.37
CA PRO A 67 6.51 10.83 1.86
C PRO A 67 6.34 9.81 2.99
N VAL A 68 5.18 9.77 3.65
CA VAL A 68 4.85 8.83 4.72
C VAL A 68 3.41 8.35 4.55
N ILE A 69 3.24 7.04 4.38
CA ILE A 69 1.96 6.38 4.16
C ILE A 69 1.75 5.39 5.29
N THR A 70 0.68 5.57 6.06
CA THR A 70 0.31 4.64 7.14
C THR A 70 -1.01 3.99 6.80
N LEU A 71 -1.02 2.66 6.83
CA LEU A 71 -2.19 1.83 6.62
C LEU A 71 -2.56 1.21 7.95
N ALA A 72 -3.74 1.52 8.46
CA ALA A 72 -4.34 0.72 9.52
C ALA A 72 -4.90 -0.57 8.93
N ILE A 73 -4.82 -1.65 9.69
CA ILE A 73 -5.20 -2.99 9.29
C ILE A 73 -6.32 -3.46 10.21
N THR A 74 -7.42 -3.90 9.63
CA THR A 74 -8.50 -4.60 10.34
C THR A 74 -8.47 -6.09 9.96
N GLU A 75 -9.45 -6.86 10.44
CA GLU A 75 -9.57 -8.29 10.12
C GLU A 75 -9.48 -8.59 8.62
N ASP A 76 -9.97 -7.70 7.76
CA ASP A 76 -10.09 -7.98 6.33
C ASP A 76 -10.07 -6.72 5.45
N ASN A 77 -9.62 -5.59 5.98
CA ASN A 77 -9.53 -4.33 5.23
C ASN A 77 -8.27 -3.52 5.59
N PHE A 78 -7.88 -2.65 4.65
CA PHE A 78 -6.95 -1.56 4.91
C PHE A 78 -7.69 -0.23 5.04
N ILE A 79 -7.21 0.62 5.94
CA ILE A 79 -7.72 1.97 6.16
C ILE A 79 -6.58 2.97 6.00
N ILE A 80 -6.83 4.04 5.24
CA ILE A 80 -5.95 5.21 5.09
C ILE A 80 -6.79 6.47 5.27
N ASP A 81 -6.30 7.44 6.05
CA ASP A 81 -7.00 8.70 6.31
C ASP A 81 -8.49 8.53 6.67
N ASP A 82 -8.77 7.56 7.55
CA ASP A 82 -10.11 7.16 8.01
C ASP A 82 -11.05 6.59 6.93
N GLN A 83 -10.52 6.21 5.76
CA GLN A 83 -11.26 5.62 4.65
C GLN A 83 -10.81 4.20 4.33
N TYR A 84 -11.78 3.33 4.04
CA TYR A 84 -11.53 1.96 3.59
C TYR A 84 -11.00 1.93 2.15
N ILE A 85 -9.92 1.18 1.91
CA ILE A 85 -9.35 0.98 0.58
C ILE A 85 -10.05 -0.21 -0.08
N ASP A 86 -10.90 0.08 -1.08
CA ASP A 86 -11.65 -0.88 -1.91
C ASP A 86 -12.02 -2.19 -1.17
N PRO A 87 -12.97 -2.13 -0.22
CA PRO A 87 -13.30 -3.25 0.67
C PRO A 87 -13.87 -4.48 -0.04
N LYS A 88 -14.19 -4.36 -1.34
CA LYS A 88 -14.70 -5.47 -2.16
C LYS A 88 -13.59 -6.22 -2.88
N ASN A 89 -12.36 -5.71 -2.87
CA ASN A 89 -11.24 -6.31 -3.56
C ASN A 89 -10.73 -7.54 -2.79
N PRO A 90 -10.84 -8.76 -3.35
CA PRO A 90 -10.43 -9.97 -2.64
C PRO A 90 -8.92 -10.04 -2.38
N VAL A 91 -8.10 -9.36 -3.18
CA VAL A 91 -6.63 -9.31 -2.99
C VAL A 91 -6.28 -8.48 -1.77
N PHE A 92 -6.99 -7.35 -1.55
CA PHE A 92 -6.80 -6.52 -0.35
C PHE A 92 -7.30 -7.24 0.89
N LYS A 93 -8.47 -7.87 0.79
CA LYS A 93 -9.04 -8.66 1.87
C LYS A 93 -8.07 -9.73 2.36
N GLU A 94 -7.55 -10.56 1.46
CA GLU A 94 -6.60 -11.60 1.81
C GLU A 94 -5.32 -11.04 2.44
N TYR A 95 -4.79 -9.93 1.91
CA TYR A 95 -3.55 -9.36 2.44
C TYR A 95 -3.74 -8.74 3.83
N ALA A 96 -4.84 -8.01 4.03
CA ALA A 96 -5.21 -7.45 5.32
C ALA A 96 -5.41 -8.56 6.35
N SER A 97 -6.18 -9.60 6.02
CA SER A 97 -6.38 -10.77 6.90
C SER A 97 -5.07 -11.46 7.25
N TYR A 98 -4.17 -11.65 6.28
CA TYR A 98 -2.85 -12.22 6.56
C TYR A 98 -2.06 -11.41 7.59
N LEU A 99 -2.01 -10.08 7.44
CA LEU A 99 -1.28 -9.21 8.36
C LEU A 99 -1.97 -9.12 9.73
N HIS A 100 -3.30 -9.09 9.75
CA HIS A 100 -4.10 -9.11 10.97
C HIS A 100 -3.89 -10.41 11.77
N ASP A 101 -3.84 -11.57 11.10
CA ASP A 101 -3.56 -12.87 11.72
C ASP A 101 -2.17 -12.95 12.34
N LEU A 102 -1.23 -12.13 11.87
CA LEU A 102 0.09 -11.94 12.48
C LEU A 102 0.09 -10.95 13.66
N GLY A 103 -1.06 -10.36 13.99
CA GLY A 103 -1.23 -9.37 15.04
C GLY A 103 -0.75 -7.96 14.66
N ILE A 104 -0.57 -7.68 13.37
CA ILE A 104 -0.12 -6.37 12.88
C ILE A 104 -1.34 -5.45 12.73
N SER A 105 -1.43 -4.41 13.57
CA SER A 105 -2.52 -3.43 13.54
C SER A 105 -2.33 -2.31 12.52
N SER A 106 -1.09 -2.04 12.10
CA SER A 106 -0.78 -1.00 11.12
C SER A 106 0.61 -1.17 10.52
N ILE A 107 0.80 -0.69 9.29
CA ILE A 107 2.11 -0.58 8.64
C ILE A 107 2.33 0.85 8.19
N THR A 108 3.53 1.39 8.42
CA THR A 108 3.94 2.70 7.92
C THR A 108 5.12 2.56 6.96
N PHE A 109 4.90 2.99 5.72
CA PHE A 109 5.94 3.13 4.72
C PHE A 109 6.47 4.57 4.73
N ARG A 110 7.79 4.73 4.64
CA ARG A 110 8.46 6.03 4.59
C ARG A 110 9.35 6.10 3.37
N THR A 111 9.44 7.28 2.77
CA THR A 111 10.38 7.54 1.69
C THR A 111 11.80 7.16 2.09
N GLY A 112 12.53 6.56 1.16
CA GLY A 112 13.86 5.99 1.42
C GLY A 112 13.85 4.48 1.74
N VAL A 113 12.68 3.85 1.90
CA VAL A 113 12.61 2.38 2.00
C VAL A 113 13.21 1.73 0.76
N ASP A 114 14.05 0.71 0.95
CA ASP A 114 14.68 -0.01 -0.15
C ASP A 114 14.06 -1.40 -0.41
N LYS A 115 14.50 -2.06 -1.50
CA LYS A 115 14.00 -3.38 -1.89
C LYS A 115 14.40 -4.48 -0.90
N ASP A 116 15.55 -4.35 -0.25
CA ASP A 116 16.02 -5.33 0.72
C ASP A 116 15.22 -5.27 2.02
N GLU A 117 14.82 -4.07 2.45
CA GLU A 117 13.89 -3.85 3.55
C GLU A 117 12.51 -4.44 3.24
N LEU A 118 11.98 -4.18 2.03
CA LEU A 118 10.72 -4.79 1.58
C LEU A 118 10.81 -6.32 1.57
N TYR A 119 11.88 -6.90 1.03
CA TYR A 119 12.09 -8.35 1.06
C TYR A 119 12.15 -8.86 2.50
N THR A 120 12.91 -8.20 3.37
CA THR A 120 13.11 -8.59 4.75
C THR A 120 11.78 -8.57 5.52
N PHE A 121 10.94 -7.56 5.31
CA PHE A 121 9.60 -7.50 5.87
C PHE A 121 8.74 -8.71 5.45
N HIS A 122 8.69 -9.03 4.16
CA HIS A 122 7.92 -10.18 3.67
C HIS A 122 8.51 -11.51 4.14
N PHE A 123 9.83 -11.61 4.22
CA PHE A 123 10.51 -12.79 4.72
C PHE A 123 10.17 -13.02 6.20
N LEU A 124 10.31 -11.99 7.05
CA LEU A 124 10.02 -12.09 8.48
C LEU A 124 8.55 -12.41 8.77
N THR A 125 7.62 -11.81 8.02
CA THR A 125 6.20 -12.07 8.21
C THR A 125 5.79 -13.47 7.75
N THR A 126 6.55 -14.11 6.86
CA THR A 126 6.25 -15.48 6.37
C THR A 126 6.90 -16.58 7.19
N GLN A 127 7.88 -16.27 8.07
CA GLN A 127 8.42 -17.24 9.02
C GLN A 127 7.44 -17.44 10.18
N LYS A 128 6.83 -18.62 10.30
CA LYS A 128 6.00 -19.03 11.45
C LYS A 128 6.81 -19.86 12.44
#